data_AF-A0A350XQN8-F1
#
_entry.id   AF-A0A350XQN8-F1
#
_cell.length_a   1.000
_cell.length_b   1.000
_cell.length_c   1.000
_cell.angle_alpha   90.00
_cell.angle_beta   90.00
_cell.angle_gamma   90.00
#
_symmetry.space_group_name_H-M   'P 1'
#
loop_
_entity.id
_entity.type
_entity.pdbx_description
1 polymer ?
#
loop_
_entity_poly.entity_id
_entity_poly.type
_entity_poly.pdbx_seq_one_letter_code
_entity_poly.pdbx_strand_id
1 'polypeptide(L)'
;MTSTATPELPTWEISNPRSGAILGRWDAATAEAALDAMARDAGYADYADCCEQVPPPDGGLDVVNLDALAKAAATGDLDAVNLAEA
;
A
#
# COMPACT_ATOMS: atom_id res chain seq x y z
N MET A 1 -29.52 8.59 16.74
CA MET A 1 -28.28 7.83 16.99
C MET A 1 -27.38 8.11 15.81
N THR A 2 -26.53 9.13 15.93
CA THR A 2 -25.59 9.55 14.88
C THR A 2 -24.54 8.45 14.75
N SER A 3 -24.53 7.78 13.60
CA SER A 3 -23.48 6.83 13.22
C SER A 3 -22.13 7.50 13.39
N THR A 4 -21.34 7.03 14.36
CA THR A 4 -19.90 7.27 14.38
C THR A 4 -19.33 6.46 13.22
N ALA A 5 -19.39 7.02 12.00
CA ALA A 5 -18.52 6.58 10.93
C ALA A 5 -17.11 6.91 11.42
N THR A 6 -16.43 5.93 12.03
CA THR A 6 -14.98 5.95 12.15
C THR A 6 -14.47 6.29 10.75
N PRO A 7 -13.66 7.35 10.56
CA PRO A 7 -13.15 7.64 9.23
C PRO A 7 -12.49 6.36 8.71
N GLU A 8 -13.04 5.82 7.62
CA GLU A 8 -12.47 4.66 6.96
C GLU A 8 -11.06 5.07 6.52
N LEU A 9 -10.05 4.51 7.19
CA LEU A 9 -8.67 4.73 6.81
C LEU A 9 -8.49 4.09 5.43
N PRO A 10 -7.73 4.74 4.51
CA PRO A 10 -7.50 4.15 3.21
C PRO A 10 -6.74 2.83 3.36
N THR A 11 -7.10 1.84 2.54
CA THR A 11 -6.42 0.55 2.51
C THR A 11 -5.18 0.65 1.63
N TRP A 12 -4.04 0.23 2.16
CA TRP A 12 -2.77 0.16 1.46
C TRP A 12 -2.39 -1.30 1.20
N GLU A 13 -2.03 -1.63 -0.04
CA GLU A 13 -1.46 -2.92 -0.41
C GLU A 13 0.06 -2.79 -0.47
N ILE A 14 0.76 -3.68 0.24
CA ILE A 14 2.21 -3.76 0.17
C ILE A 14 2.57 -5.02 -0.58
N SER A 15 3.39 -4.88 -1.61
CA SER A 15 3.84 -5.99 -2.44
C SER A 15 5.35 -5.98 -2.62
N ASN A 16 5.90 -7.15 -2.91
CA ASN A 16 7.29 -7.31 -3.28
C ASN A 16 7.40 -7.24 -4.82
N PRO A 17 7.95 -6.15 -5.38
CA PRO A 17 8.01 -5.96 -6.84
C PRO A 17 8.90 -7.00 -7.53
N ARG A 18 9.86 -7.60 -6.80
CA ARG A 18 10.77 -8.62 -7.35
C ARG A 18 10.09 -9.96 -7.57
N SER A 19 9.22 -10.38 -6.65
CA SER A 19 8.51 -11.65 -6.73
C SER A 19 7.08 -11.51 -7.27
N GLY A 20 6.54 -10.29 -7.32
CA GLY A 20 5.14 -10.02 -7.59
C GLY A 20 4.21 -10.49 -6.47
N ALA A 21 4.75 -10.85 -5.30
CA ALA A 21 3.97 -11.36 -4.18
C ALA A 21 3.35 -10.20 -3.39
N ILE A 22 2.04 -10.25 -3.18
CA ILE A 22 1.34 -9.35 -2.25
C ILE A 22 1.68 -9.81 -0.83
N LEU A 23 2.32 -8.94 -0.05
CA LEU A 23 2.66 -9.22 1.34
C LEU A 23 1.42 -9.11 2.22
N GLY A 24 0.54 -8.16 1.92
CA GLY A 24 -0.73 -7.99 2.62
C GLY A 24 -1.37 -6.63 2.34
N ARG A 25 -2.42 -6.35 3.10
CA ARG A 25 -3.18 -5.11 3.05
C ARG A 25 -3.39 -4.58 4.46
N TRP A 26 -3.20 -3.29 4.65
CA TRP A 26 -3.32 -2.63 5.95
C TRP A 26 -4.05 -1.30 5.82
N ASP A 27 -4.96 -1.04 6.76
CA ASP A 27 -5.70 0.22 6.83
C ASP A 27 -4.88 1.25 7.60
N ALA A 28 -4.46 2.32 6.92
CA ALA A 28 -3.56 3.32 7.50
C ALA A 28 -3.80 4.70 6.88
N ALA A 29 -3.50 5.76 7.62
CA ALA A 29 -3.64 7.12 7.09
C ALA A 29 -2.58 7.45 6.02
N THR A 30 -1.40 6.80 6.08
CA THR A 30 -0.25 7.07 5.22
C THR A 30 0.50 5.77 4.87
N ALA A 31 1.29 5.82 3.79
CA ALA A 31 2.16 4.70 3.37
C ALA A 31 3.13 4.27 4.48
N GLU A 32 3.74 5.23 5.19
CA GLU A 32 4.65 4.95 6.31
C GLU A 32 3.94 4.22 7.45
N ALA A 33 2.71 4.64 7.80
CA ALA A 33 1.92 3.97 8.82
C ALA A 33 1.50 2.55 8.39
N ALA A 34 1.27 2.31 7.09
CA ALA A 34 1.02 0.98 6.56
C ALA A 34 2.26 0.07 6.65
N LEU A 35 3.44 0.60 6.31
CA LEU A 35 4.72 -0.12 6.45
C LEU A 35 5.01 -0.46 7.92
N ASP A 36 4.78 0.47 8.84
CA ASP A 36 4.91 0.23 10.27
C ASP A 36 3.90 -0.81 10.78
N ALA A 37 2.66 -0.77 10.29
CA ALA A 37 1.66 -1.79 10.64
C ALA A 37 2.06 -3.18 10.15
N MET A 38 2.60 -3.27 8.93
CA MET A 38 3.16 -4.51 8.39
C MET A 38 4.37 -5.01 9.19
N ALA A 39 5.28 -4.10 9.57
CA ALA A 39 6.43 -4.45 10.39
C ALA A 39 6.00 -4.99 11.77
N ARG A 40 5.01 -4.36 12.40
CA ARG A 40 4.43 -4.81 13.68
C ARG A 40 3.73 -6.16 13.58
N ASP A 41 3.00 -6.40 12.50
CA ASP A 41 2.36 -7.70 12.25
C ASP A 41 3.41 -8.81 12.07
N ALA A 42 4.53 -8.48 11.42
CA ALA A 42 5.69 -9.37 11.28
C ALA A 42 6.54 -9.52 12.57
N GLY A 43 6.22 -8.78 13.64
CA GLY A 43 6.88 -8.87 14.94
C GLY A 43 8.02 -7.88 15.19
N TYR A 44 8.23 -6.92 14.27
CA TYR A 44 9.19 -5.82 14.42
C TYR A 44 8.57 -4.63 15.14
N ALA A 45 9.38 -3.72 15.68
CA ALA A 45 8.87 -2.54 16.38
C ALA A 45 8.22 -1.51 15.42
N ASP A 46 8.87 -1.33 14.27
CA ASP A 46 8.54 -0.40 13.19
C ASP A 46 9.26 -0.79 11.90
N TYR A 47 8.97 -0.10 10.80
CA TYR A 47 9.57 -0.41 9.50
C TYR A 47 11.09 -0.18 9.47
N ALA A 48 11.62 0.76 10.27
CA ALA A 48 13.05 0.99 10.33
C ALA A 48 13.77 -0.20 11.00
N ASP A 49 13.25 -0.70 12.14
CA ASP A 49 13.72 -1.91 12.81
C ASP A 49 13.64 -3.14 11.87
N CYS A 50 12.55 -3.26 11.11
CA CYS A 50 12.41 -4.29 10.09
C CYS A 50 13.52 -4.19 9.03
N CYS A 51 13.83 -2.98 8.53
CA CYS A 51 14.88 -2.76 7.53
C CYS A 51 16.29 -3.01 8.06
N GLU A 52 16.53 -2.83 9.36
CA GLU A 52 17.83 -3.15 9.99
C GLU A 52 18.06 -4.67 10.07
N GLN A 53 17.01 -5.44 10.33
CA GLN A 53 17.11 -6.91 10.48
C GLN A 53 16.94 -7.66 9.16
N VAL A 54 16.00 -7.21 8.33
CA VAL A 54 15.68 -7.75 7.02
C VAL A 54 15.72 -6.59 6.02
N PRO A 55 16.88 -6.34 5.39
CA PRO A 55 16.98 -5.26 4.42
C PRO A 55 15.97 -5.47 3.29
N PRO A 56 15.31 -4.40 2.83
CA PRO A 56 14.35 -4.51 1.75
C PRO A 56 15.04 -5.08 0.50
N PRO A 57 14.31 -5.80 -0.36
CA PRO A 57 14.88 -6.30 -1.62
C PRO A 57 15.43 -5.13 -2.45
N ASP A 58 16.42 -5.39 -3.32
CA ASP A 58 16.85 -4.42 -4.32
C ASP A 58 15.63 -3.86 -5.08
N GLY A 59 15.35 -2.57 -4.90
CA GLY A 59 14.17 -1.89 -5.43
C GLY A 59 13.08 -1.52 -4.41
N GLY A 60 13.21 -1.93 -3.14
CA GLY A 60 12.25 -1.60 -2.07
C GLY A 60 10.97 -2.45 -2.11
N LEU A 61 10.03 -2.10 -1.23
CA LEU A 61 8.66 -2.62 -1.26
C LEU A 61 7.77 -1.63 -1.99
N ASP A 62 6.84 -2.16 -2.79
CA ASP A 62 5.85 -1.34 -3.48
C ASP A 62 4.64 -1.15 -2.56
N VAL A 63 4.24 0.10 -2.34
CA VAL A 63 3.13 0.47 -1.43
C VAL A 63 2.09 1.23 -2.25
N VAL A 64 0.94 0.61 -2.48
CA VAL A 64 -0.13 1.16 -3.30
C VAL A 64 -1.32 1.51 -2.42
N ASN A 65 -1.82 2.74 -2.54
CA ASN A 65 -3.09 3.13 -1.92
C ASN A 65 -4.26 2.63 -2.79
N LEU A 66 -4.95 1.59 -2.35
CA LEU A 66 -6.05 0.99 -3.09
C LEU A 66 -7.26 1.92 -3.18
N ASP A 67 -7.50 2.75 -2.15
CA ASP A 67 -8.60 3.71 -2.15
C ASP A 67 -8.35 4.85 -3.15
N ALA A 68 -7.12 5.40 -3.16
CA ALA A 68 -6.71 6.39 -4.13
C ALA A 68 -6.68 5.82 -5.56
N LEU A 69 -6.27 4.55 -5.72
CA LEU A 69 -6.29 3.86 -7.01
C LEU A 69 -7.74 3.65 -7.50
N ALA A 70 -8.64 3.21 -6.62
CA ALA A 70 -10.06 3.05 -6.93
C ALA A 70 -10.69 4.41 -7.29
N LYS A 71 -10.32 5.47 -6.57
CA LYS A 71 -10.77 6.84 -6.84
C LYS A 71 -10.24 7.35 -8.19
N ALA A 72 -8.98 7.09 -8.51
CA ALA A 72 -8.38 7.42 -9.80
C ALA A 72 -9.08 6.68 -10.95
N ALA A 73 -9.36 5.38 -10.78
CA ALA A 73 -10.11 4.58 -11.74
C ALA A 73 -11.56 5.09 -11.90
N ALA A 74 -12.20 5.52 -10.82
CA ALA A 74 -13.55 6.10 -10.84
C ALA A 74 -13.61 7.48 -11.52
N THR A 75 -12.51 8.24 -11.52
CA THR A 75 -12.42 9.53 -12.24
C THR A 75 -12.17 9.38 -13.75
N GLY A 76 -11.95 8.16 -14.25
CA GLY A 76 -12.13 7.86 -15.67
C GLY A 76 -11.16 8.54 -16.64
N ASP A 77 -9.91 8.81 -16.25
CA ASP A 77 -8.85 9.09 -17.24
C ASP A 77 -8.29 7.76 -17.77
N LEU A 78 -9.13 7.02 -18.51
CA LEU A 78 -8.77 5.76 -19.16
C LEU A 78 -8.29 5.96 -20.60
N ASP A 79 -8.24 7.21 -21.09
CA ASP A 79 -7.79 7.58 -22.44
C ASP A 79 -6.25 7.64 -22.57
N ALA A 80 -5.49 7.65 -21.47
CA ALA A 80 -4.03 7.67 -21.51
C ALA A 80 -3.37 6.28 -21.59
N VAL A 81 -4.11 5.18 -21.36
CA VAL A 81 -3.55 3.82 -21.23
C VAL A 81 -3.63 2.96 -22.49
N ASN A 82 -4.20 3.45 -23.60
CA ASN A 82 -4.30 2.70 -24.87
C ASN A 82 -3.68 3.43 -26.08
N LEU A 83 -2.42 3.86 -25.97
CA LEU A 83 -1.61 4.20 -27.14
C LEU A 83 -0.53 3.12 -27.36
N ALA A 84 -0.97 1.90 -27.65
CA ALA A 84 -0.10 0.81 -28.05
C ALA A 84 -0.76 -0.08 -29.13
N GLU A 85 -1.28 0.55 -30.19
CA GLU A 85 -1.54 -0.11 -31.48
C GLU A 85 -1.10 0.87 -32.57
N ALA A 86 0.14 0.74 -33.06
CA ALA A 86 0.64 1.36 -34.28
C ALA A 86 1.64 0.42 -34.96
#